data_AF-C3ZME2-F1
#
_entry.id   AF-C3ZME2-F1
#
_cell.length_a   1.000
_cell.length_b   1.000
_cell.length_c   1.000
_cell.angle_alpha   90.00
_cell.angle_beta   90.00
_cell.angle_gamma   90.00
#
_symmetry.space_group_name_H-M   'P 1'
#
loop_
_entity.id
_entity.type
_entity.pdbx_description
1 polymer ?
#
loop_
_entity_poly.entity_id
_entity_poly.type
_entity_poly.pdbx_seq_one_letter_code
_entity_poly.pdbx_strand_id
1 'polypeptide(L)'
;MEAQSSWVWSPIARVYNPLRAGSIDGTDLDPHDRAVIRAMDAKYRPNKQVKGDPRCTLFVSNLNPKTTEDSLEKVFSKFGDLVRTRLVRDIVTGYSKRYAFIEYVDEKSMWHAHRKAYKMELEQYEVFVDVENSRTLKGWVPRRLGGGLGGSKESGQLRFGGRARPFRKPITVHTEGRMKRLKEEPEDTRDPYERMREEKERRGYDRDRDRSR
;
A
#
# COMPACT_ATOMS: atom_id res chain seq x y z
N MET A 1 -11.47 32.86 -7.77
CA MET A 1 -10.09 32.46 -7.41
C MET A 1 -10.19 31.30 -6.44
N GLU A 2 -10.18 30.08 -6.96
CA GLU A 2 -10.25 28.86 -6.15
C GLU A 2 -8.88 28.65 -5.51
N ALA A 3 -8.83 28.63 -4.18
CA ALA A 3 -7.60 28.43 -3.43
C ALA A 3 -6.99 27.08 -3.86
N GLN A 4 -5.77 27.11 -4.40
CA GLN A 4 -4.99 25.90 -4.67
C GLN A 4 -4.84 25.16 -3.35
N SER A 5 -5.63 24.08 -3.18
CA SER A 5 -5.55 23.21 -2.02
C SER A 5 -4.13 22.68 -1.93
N SER A 6 -3.37 23.11 -0.92
CA SER A 6 -2.03 22.60 -0.68
C SER A 6 -2.12 21.08 -0.51
N TRP A 7 -1.44 20.36 -1.40
CA TRP A 7 -1.48 18.91 -1.39
C TRP A 7 -0.74 18.40 -0.15
N VAL A 8 -1.50 17.98 0.86
CA VAL A 8 -0.95 17.32 2.05
C VAL A 8 -0.74 15.84 1.73
N TRP A 9 0.52 15.39 1.78
CA TRP A 9 0.86 13.99 1.61
C TRP A 9 0.19 13.13 2.70
N SER A 10 -0.30 11.95 2.30
CA SER A 10 -0.91 10.97 3.20
C SER A 10 -0.43 9.56 2.83
N PRO A 11 -0.08 8.71 3.81
CA PRO A 11 0.28 7.31 3.55
C PRO A 11 -0.92 6.48 3.05
N ILE A 12 -2.14 6.91 3.36
CA ILE A 12 -3.38 6.26 2.97
C ILE A 12 -4.09 7.10 1.90
N ALA A 13 -4.64 6.44 0.89
CA ALA A 13 -5.40 7.06 -0.18
C ALA A 13 -6.73 7.62 0.35
N ARG A 14 -6.96 8.93 0.16
CA ARG A 14 -8.26 9.57 0.43
C ARG A 14 -9.23 9.43 -0.75
N VAL A 15 -8.67 9.27 -1.95
CA VAL A 15 -9.37 8.99 -3.21
C VAL A 15 -8.58 7.90 -3.90
N TYR A 16 -9.26 6.88 -4.40
CA TYR A 16 -8.63 5.82 -5.14
C TYR A 16 -8.36 6.28 -6.58
N ASN A 17 -7.09 6.25 -6.97
CA ASN A 17 -6.66 6.44 -8.34
C ASN A 17 -5.84 5.19 -8.71
N PRO A 18 -6.24 4.41 -9.74
CA PRO A 18 -5.56 3.17 -10.09
C PRO A 18 -4.07 3.33 -10.41
N LEU A 19 -3.69 4.41 -11.11
CA LEU A 19 -2.31 4.72 -11.46
C LEU A 19 -1.49 4.96 -10.19
N ARG A 20 -1.97 5.86 -9.32
CA ARG A 20 -1.29 6.14 -8.05
C ARG A 20 -1.23 4.92 -7.15
N ALA A 21 -2.28 4.10 -7.12
CA ALA A 21 -2.30 2.85 -6.37
C ALA A 21 -1.32 1.80 -6.91
N GLY A 22 -0.94 1.85 -8.19
CA GLY A 22 0.17 1.05 -8.71
C GLY A 22 1.53 1.53 -8.19
N SER A 23 1.69 2.84 -8.02
CA SER A 23 2.94 3.47 -7.63
C SER A 23 3.26 3.34 -6.13
N ILE A 24 4.52 3.08 -5.81
CA ILE A 24 4.96 2.92 -4.41
C ILE A 24 4.88 4.23 -3.60
N ASP A 25 5.14 5.36 -4.23
CA ASP A 25 5.08 6.70 -3.64
C ASP A 25 3.89 7.53 -4.17
N GLY A 26 3.14 6.98 -5.13
CA GLY A 26 1.96 7.62 -5.69
C GLY A 26 2.28 8.68 -6.75
N THR A 27 3.48 8.65 -7.34
CA THR A 27 3.99 9.66 -8.29
C THR A 27 4.09 9.19 -9.74
N ASP A 28 3.84 7.91 -10.04
CA ASP A 28 3.85 7.40 -11.42
C ASP A 28 2.91 8.22 -12.33
N LEU A 29 3.41 8.54 -13.52
CA LEU A 29 2.66 9.25 -14.56
C LEU A 29 2.05 8.30 -15.59
N ASP A 30 2.68 7.14 -15.78
CA ASP A 30 2.28 6.14 -16.77
C ASP A 30 1.99 4.78 -16.12
N PRO A 31 0.98 4.04 -16.60
CA PRO A 31 0.65 2.73 -16.06
C PRO A 31 1.76 1.73 -16.40
N HIS A 32 2.39 1.16 -15.37
CA HIS A 32 3.50 0.22 -15.56
C HIS A 32 3.06 -1.26 -15.67
N ASP A 33 1.78 -1.58 -15.39
CA ASP A 33 1.25 -2.95 -15.51
C ASP A 33 -0.13 -3.00 -16.19
N ARG A 34 -0.45 -4.15 -16.82
CA ARG A 34 -1.74 -4.38 -17.51
C ARG A 34 -2.94 -4.30 -16.57
N ALA A 35 -2.77 -4.58 -15.28
CA ALA A 35 -3.85 -4.51 -14.31
C ALA A 35 -4.18 -3.06 -13.93
N VAL A 36 -3.21 -2.15 -13.90
CA VAL A 36 -3.43 -0.70 -13.73
C VAL A 36 -4.23 -0.17 -14.93
N ILE A 37 -3.85 -0.54 -16.16
CA ILE A 37 -4.60 -0.17 -17.38
C ILE A 37 -6.06 -0.64 -17.26
N ARG A 38 -6.28 -1.93 -16.98
CA ARG A 38 -7.64 -2.47 -16.78
C ARG A 38 -8.42 -1.72 -15.70
N ALA A 39 -7.76 -1.30 -14.62
CA ALA A 39 -8.40 -0.58 -13.54
C ALA A 39 -8.73 0.87 -13.89
N MET A 40 -7.93 1.52 -14.72
CA MET A 40 -8.21 2.86 -15.24
C MET A 40 -9.43 2.84 -16.17
N ASP A 41 -9.54 1.82 -17.02
CA ASP A 41 -10.66 1.65 -17.95
C ASP A 41 -11.93 1.08 -17.29
N ALA A 42 -11.81 0.56 -16.06
CA ALA A 42 -12.91 -0.10 -15.37
C ALA A 42 -13.98 0.89 -14.89
N LYS A 43 -15.22 0.65 -15.30
CA LYS A 43 -16.42 1.29 -14.72
C LYS A 43 -16.98 0.42 -13.60
N TYR A 44 -16.47 0.60 -12.37
CA TYR A 44 -17.01 -0.10 -11.20
C TYR A 44 -18.13 0.70 -10.53
N ARG A 45 -19.27 0.05 -10.31
CA ARG A 45 -20.36 0.56 -9.47
C ARG A 45 -20.61 -0.46 -8.35
N PRO A 46 -20.55 -0.06 -7.07
CA PRO A 46 -20.91 -0.93 -5.96
C PRO A 46 -22.33 -1.46 -6.11
N ASN A 47 -22.58 -2.67 -5.61
CA ASN A 47 -23.92 -3.25 -5.67
C ASN A 47 -24.90 -2.43 -4.79
N LYS A 48 -25.92 -1.85 -5.42
CA LYS A 48 -26.96 -1.05 -4.75
C LYS A 48 -27.83 -1.83 -3.76
N GLN A 49 -27.87 -3.16 -3.89
CA GLN A 49 -28.64 -4.03 -3.00
C GLN A 49 -27.96 -4.23 -1.63
N VAL A 50 -26.70 -3.81 -1.48
CA VAL A 50 -26.01 -3.88 -0.18
C VAL A 50 -26.62 -2.82 0.74
N LYS A 51 -27.46 -3.27 1.66
CA LYS A 51 -28.05 -2.45 2.73
C LYS A 51 -27.00 -2.02 3.77
N GLY A 52 -27.37 -1.16 4.71
CA GLY A 52 -26.56 -0.81 5.88
C GLY A 52 -25.55 0.32 5.64
N ASP A 53 -25.05 0.92 6.72
CA ASP A 53 -24.14 2.07 6.66
C ASP A 53 -22.69 1.60 6.39
N PRO A 54 -22.09 2.00 5.25
CA PRO A 54 -20.70 1.66 4.96
C PRO A 54 -19.70 2.25 5.96
N ARG A 55 -20.02 3.33 6.68
CA ARG A 55 -19.16 3.89 7.74
C ARG A 55 -19.16 3.03 9.01
N CYS A 56 -20.23 2.28 9.25
CA CYS A 56 -20.30 1.33 10.35
C CYS A 56 -19.91 -0.10 9.93
N THR A 57 -19.49 -0.29 8.68
CA THR A 57 -19.15 -1.60 8.12
C THR A 57 -17.64 -1.85 8.10
N LEU A 58 -17.22 -2.88 8.83
CA LEU A 58 -15.86 -3.40 8.87
C LEU A 58 -15.65 -4.46 7.78
N PHE A 59 -14.51 -4.39 7.10
CA PHE A 59 -14.04 -5.42 6.18
C PHE A 59 -13.03 -6.32 6.90
N VAL A 60 -13.27 -7.64 6.87
CA VAL A 60 -12.38 -8.65 7.45
C VAL A 60 -12.00 -9.64 6.37
N SER A 61 -10.71 -9.97 6.24
CA SER A 61 -10.22 -10.91 5.23
C SER A 61 -9.06 -11.77 5.76
N ASN A 62 -8.57 -12.68 4.92
CA ASN A 62 -7.63 -13.73 5.31
C ASN A 62 -8.21 -14.69 6.36
N LEU A 63 -9.53 -14.91 6.32
CA LEU A 63 -10.22 -15.82 7.23
C LEU A 63 -9.80 -17.28 6.96
N ASN A 64 -9.94 -18.14 7.95
CA ASN A 64 -9.81 -19.58 7.76
C ASN A 64 -10.93 -20.05 6.79
N PRO A 65 -10.67 -20.97 5.83
CA PRO A 65 -11.71 -21.53 4.97
C PRO A 65 -12.92 -22.13 5.72
N LYS A 66 -12.70 -22.58 6.97
CA LYS A 66 -13.73 -23.17 7.84
C LYS A 66 -14.46 -22.14 8.72
N THR A 67 -14.02 -20.88 8.75
CA THR A 67 -14.67 -19.83 9.55
C THR A 67 -16.13 -19.66 9.14
N THR A 68 -17.02 -19.60 10.14
CA THR A 68 -18.45 -19.37 9.96
C THR A 68 -18.85 -17.95 10.36
N GLU A 69 -20.08 -17.55 10.00
CA GLU A 69 -20.64 -16.25 10.43
C GLU A 69 -20.80 -16.20 11.96
N ASP A 70 -21.21 -17.31 12.59
CA ASP A 70 -21.32 -17.44 14.04
C ASP A 70 -19.95 -17.28 14.75
N SER A 71 -18.86 -17.87 14.22
CA SER A 71 -17.51 -17.65 14.75
C SER A 71 -17.13 -16.16 14.70
N LEU A 72 -17.46 -15.48 13.60
CA LEU A 72 -17.18 -14.04 13.45
C LEU A 72 -18.01 -13.22 14.43
N GLU A 73 -19.31 -13.50 14.56
CA GLU A 73 -20.19 -12.79 15.49
C GLU A 73 -19.72 -12.92 16.94
N LYS A 74 -19.34 -14.13 17.37
CA LYS A 74 -18.81 -14.38 18.73
C LYS A 74 -17.53 -13.61 19.03
N VAL A 75 -16.67 -13.41 18.04
CA VAL A 75 -15.39 -12.72 18.21
C VAL A 75 -15.56 -11.21 18.11
N PHE A 76 -16.32 -10.73 17.12
CA PHE A 76 -16.43 -9.32 16.81
C PHE A 76 -17.48 -8.57 17.65
N SER A 77 -18.43 -9.28 18.29
CA SER A 77 -19.34 -8.72 19.29
C SER A 77 -18.61 -8.16 20.52
N LYS A 78 -17.39 -8.63 20.81
CA LYS A 78 -16.54 -8.10 21.91
C LYS A 78 -16.16 -6.62 21.74
N PHE A 79 -16.22 -6.10 20.51
CA PHE A 79 -15.88 -4.70 20.22
C PHE A 79 -17.08 -3.77 20.24
N GLY A 80 -18.30 -4.32 20.21
CA GLY A 80 -19.58 -3.59 20.23
C GLY A 80 -20.69 -4.38 19.56
N ASP A 81 -21.91 -3.84 19.64
CA ASP A 81 -23.11 -4.50 19.11
C ASP A 81 -23.11 -4.58 17.58
N LEU A 82 -23.47 -5.75 17.08
CA LEU A 82 -23.51 -6.06 15.66
C LEU A 82 -24.94 -5.93 15.13
N VAL A 83 -25.08 -5.26 13.99
CA VAL A 83 -26.33 -5.24 13.23
C VAL A 83 -26.39 -6.46 12.31
N ARG A 84 -25.26 -6.79 11.67
CA ARG A 84 -25.22 -7.82 10.64
C ARG A 84 -23.80 -8.30 10.36
N THR A 85 -23.64 -9.60 10.24
CA THR A 85 -22.43 -10.24 9.71
C THR A 85 -22.74 -10.91 8.39
N ARG A 86 -21.84 -10.75 7.41
CA ARG A 86 -21.97 -11.39 6.10
C ARG A 86 -20.65 -11.98 5.67
N LEU A 87 -20.54 -13.30 5.70
CA LEU A 87 -19.42 -14.03 5.12
C LEU A 87 -19.64 -14.20 3.62
N VAL A 88 -18.69 -13.75 2.81
CA VAL A 88 -18.84 -13.86 1.36
C VAL A 88 -18.43 -15.25 0.89
N ARG A 89 -19.36 -15.92 0.24
CA ARG A 89 -19.18 -17.24 -0.37
C ARG A 89 -19.24 -17.14 -1.89
N ASP A 90 -18.65 -18.12 -2.54
CA ASP A 90 -18.87 -18.33 -3.95
C ASP A 90 -20.28 -18.84 -4.22
N ILE A 91 -20.94 -18.26 -5.22
CA ILE A 91 -22.36 -18.53 -5.50
C ILE A 91 -22.53 -19.93 -6.10
N VAL A 92 -21.53 -20.44 -6.82
CA VAL A 92 -21.60 -21.73 -7.49
C VAL A 92 -21.18 -22.85 -6.55
N THR A 93 -20.03 -22.70 -5.89
CA THR A 93 -19.46 -23.76 -5.05
C THR A 93 -19.88 -23.70 -3.58
N GLY A 94 -20.41 -22.57 -3.10
CA GLY A 94 -20.74 -22.35 -1.69
C GLY A 94 -19.52 -22.15 -0.77
N TYR A 95 -18.30 -22.30 -1.29
CA TYR A 95 -17.08 -22.15 -0.51
C TYR A 95 -16.83 -20.70 -0.08
N SER A 96 -16.25 -20.54 1.11
CA SER A 96 -15.87 -19.23 1.64
C SER A 96 -14.83 -18.57 0.75
N LYS A 97 -15.07 -17.31 0.36
CA LYS A 97 -14.05 -16.46 -0.28
C LYS A 97 -13.06 -15.88 0.72
N ARG A 98 -13.16 -16.28 1.99
CA ARG A 98 -12.24 -15.94 3.07
C ARG A 98 -12.23 -14.44 3.43
N TYR A 99 -13.36 -13.77 3.20
CA TYR A 99 -13.61 -12.41 3.68
C TYR A 99 -15.08 -12.20 4.03
N ALA A 100 -15.31 -11.27 4.96
CA ALA A 100 -16.61 -10.93 5.49
C ALA A 100 -16.78 -9.41 5.66
N PHE A 101 -18.03 -8.99 5.76
CA PHE A 101 -18.41 -7.64 6.14
C PHE A 101 -19.20 -7.69 7.44
N ILE A 102 -18.82 -6.87 8.41
CA ILE A 102 -19.44 -6.82 9.73
C ILE A 102 -19.92 -5.40 9.97
N GLU A 103 -21.23 -5.22 10.08
CA GLU A 103 -21.86 -3.94 10.37
C GLU A 103 -22.12 -3.82 11.87
N TYR A 104 -21.56 -2.78 12.47
CA TYR A 104 -21.81 -2.40 13.85
C TYR A 104 -23.01 -1.44 13.95
N VAL A 105 -23.62 -1.37 15.13
CA VAL A 105 -24.63 -0.35 15.44
C VAL A 105 -23.98 1.05 15.41
N ASP A 106 -22.81 1.18 16.03
CA ASP A 106 -22.09 2.45 16.17
C ASP A 106 -20.80 2.49 15.33
N GLU A 107 -20.54 3.64 14.73
CA GLU A 107 -19.27 3.92 14.05
C GLU A 107 -18.06 3.82 15.01
N LYS A 108 -18.26 4.20 16.29
CA LYS A 108 -17.22 4.10 17.32
C LYS A 108 -16.77 2.65 17.54
N SER A 109 -17.71 1.71 17.57
CA SER A 109 -17.45 0.28 17.72
C SER A 109 -16.73 -0.29 16.50
N MET A 110 -17.11 0.16 15.29
CA MET A 110 -16.38 -0.17 14.06
C MET A 110 -14.91 0.29 14.15
N TRP A 111 -14.65 1.55 14.54
CA TRP A 111 -13.27 2.05 14.69
C TRP A 111 -12.50 1.40 15.85
N HIS A 112 -13.19 0.96 16.89
CA HIS A 112 -12.59 0.18 17.96
C HIS A 112 -12.11 -1.18 17.44
N ALA A 113 -12.98 -1.91 16.74
CA ALA A 113 -12.64 -3.17 16.08
C ALA A 113 -11.54 -2.98 15.03
N HIS A 114 -11.63 -1.95 14.18
CA HIS A 114 -10.63 -1.63 13.15
C HIS A 114 -9.22 -1.51 13.74
N ARG A 115 -9.08 -0.87 14.89
CA ARG A 115 -7.78 -0.71 15.55
C ARG A 115 -7.30 -1.97 16.25
N LYS A 116 -8.18 -2.63 17.01
CA LYS A 116 -7.80 -3.74 17.90
C LYS A 116 -7.75 -5.11 17.22
N ALA A 117 -8.59 -5.36 16.22
CA ALA A 117 -8.69 -6.65 15.55
C ALA A 117 -7.69 -6.81 14.38
N TYR A 118 -6.91 -5.77 14.04
CA TYR A 118 -5.95 -5.87 12.95
C TYR A 118 -4.81 -6.82 13.28
N LYS A 119 -4.63 -7.85 12.44
CA LYS A 119 -3.69 -8.95 12.65
C LYS A 119 -3.95 -9.75 13.93
N MET A 120 -5.18 -9.75 14.44
CA MET A 120 -5.52 -10.70 15.49
C MET A 120 -5.53 -12.13 14.91
N GLU A 121 -5.21 -13.10 15.74
CA GLU A 121 -5.32 -14.50 15.34
C GLU A 121 -6.76 -14.99 15.53
N LEU A 122 -7.31 -15.60 14.48
CA LEU A 122 -8.61 -16.26 14.48
C LEU A 122 -8.47 -17.62 13.81
N GLU A 123 -8.73 -18.70 14.55
CA GLU A 123 -8.68 -20.08 14.02
C GLU A 123 -7.35 -20.39 13.31
N GLN A 124 -6.22 -19.96 13.90
CA GLN A 124 -4.83 -20.09 13.39
C GLN A 124 -4.47 -19.19 12.19
N TYR A 125 -5.34 -18.25 11.81
CA TYR A 125 -5.09 -17.28 10.74
C TYR A 125 -5.03 -15.87 11.29
N GLU A 126 -4.01 -15.11 10.88
CA GLU A 126 -3.98 -13.66 11.12
C GLU A 126 -5.00 -12.96 10.22
N VAL A 127 -6.05 -12.39 10.81
CA VAL A 127 -7.06 -11.69 10.03
C VAL A 127 -6.61 -10.29 9.64
N PHE A 128 -6.89 -9.91 8.41
CA PHE A 128 -6.71 -8.55 7.93
C PHE A 128 -8.01 -7.78 8.10
N VAL A 129 -7.95 -6.64 8.81
CA VAL A 129 -9.10 -5.81 9.12
C VAL A 129 -8.92 -4.40 8.54
N ASP A 130 -9.92 -3.92 7.81
CA ASP A 130 -9.95 -2.58 7.24
C ASP A 130 -11.37 -2.03 7.11
N VAL A 131 -11.52 -0.80 6.61
CA VAL A 131 -12.82 -0.20 6.30
C VAL A 131 -13.37 -0.73 4.97
N GLU A 132 -14.69 -0.61 4.78
CA GLU A 132 -15.33 -0.99 3.53
C GLU A 132 -15.05 0.02 2.41
N ASN A 133 -14.02 -0.24 1.60
CA ASN A 133 -13.62 0.67 0.52
C ASN A 133 -14.60 0.77 -0.65
N SER A 134 -15.46 -0.23 -0.88
CA SER A 134 -16.34 -0.22 -2.07
C SER A 134 -17.31 0.95 -2.11
N ARG A 135 -17.92 1.29 -0.97
CA ARG A 135 -18.91 2.38 -0.87
C ARG A 135 -18.34 3.66 -0.28
N THR A 136 -17.19 3.60 0.43
CA THR A 136 -16.59 4.77 1.09
C THR A 136 -15.49 5.44 0.27
N LEU A 137 -14.63 4.69 -0.41
CA LEU A 137 -13.46 5.22 -1.09
C LEU A 137 -13.80 5.61 -2.52
N LYS A 138 -13.88 6.91 -2.79
CA LYS A 138 -14.22 7.44 -4.13
C LYS A 138 -13.24 6.91 -5.18
N GLY A 139 -13.77 6.43 -6.29
CA GLY A 139 -12.98 5.88 -7.40
C GLY A 139 -12.50 4.44 -7.17
N TRP A 140 -12.91 3.77 -6.08
CA TRP A 140 -12.48 2.40 -5.78
C TRP A 140 -12.72 1.45 -6.94
N VAL A 141 -11.71 0.65 -7.27
CA VAL A 141 -11.81 -0.44 -8.24
C VAL A 141 -11.41 -1.75 -7.54
N PRO A 142 -12.20 -2.83 -7.62
CA PRO A 142 -11.85 -4.10 -6.99
C PRO A 142 -10.72 -4.83 -7.73
N ARG A 143 -10.05 -5.77 -7.04
CA ARG A 143 -8.92 -6.55 -7.59
C ARG A 143 -9.22 -7.26 -8.91
N ARG A 144 -10.41 -7.82 -9.08
CA ARG A 144 -10.82 -8.53 -10.31
C ARG A 144 -10.81 -7.65 -11.57
N LEU A 145 -10.86 -6.34 -11.39
CA LEU A 145 -10.77 -5.35 -12.47
C LEU A 145 -9.39 -4.68 -12.52
N GLY A 146 -8.38 -5.26 -11.84
CA GLY A 146 -7.01 -4.77 -11.80
C GLY A 146 -6.70 -3.74 -10.71
N GLY A 147 -7.72 -3.31 -9.94
CA GLY A 147 -7.57 -2.39 -8.83
C GLY A 147 -7.18 -3.07 -7.52
N GLY A 148 -7.83 -2.67 -6.43
CA GLY A 148 -7.59 -3.13 -5.06
C GLY A 148 -6.46 -2.39 -4.35
N LEU A 149 -6.22 -2.78 -3.09
CA LEU A 149 -5.11 -2.32 -2.26
C LEU A 149 -4.36 -3.53 -1.68
N GLY A 150 -3.07 -3.34 -1.38
CA GLY A 150 -2.20 -4.39 -0.83
C GLY A 150 -1.71 -5.38 -1.88
N GLY A 151 -1.56 -6.65 -1.50
CA GLY A 151 -1.12 -7.72 -2.39
C GLY A 151 0.37 -8.02 -2.25
N SER A 152 0.82 -9.05 -2.96
CA SER A 152 2.22 -9.50 -2.96
C SER A 152 2.84 -9.32 -4.35
N LYS A 153 4.17 -9.20 -4.39
CA LYS A 153 4.91 -9.19 -5.65
C LYS A 153 4.73 -10.50 -6.42
N GLU A 154 4.67 -11.62 -5.70
CA GLU A 154 4.46 -12.97 -6.24
C GLU A 154 3.12 -13.12 -6.97
N SER A 155 2.07 -12.45 -6.48
CA SER A 155 0.75 -12.47 -7.15
C SER A 155 0.68 -11.62 -8.42
N GLY A 156 1.75 -10.88 -8.76
CA GLY A 156 1.79 -10.00 -9.94
C GLY A 156 0.88 -8.77 -9.85
N GLN A 157 0.22 -8.51 -8.72
CA GLN A 157 -0.69 -7.39 -8.53
C GLN A 157 -0.47 -6.70 -7.18
N LEU A 158 0.54 -5.83 -7.18
CA LEU A 158 0.95 -5.02 -6.04
C LEU A 158 0.25 -3.66 -6.06
N ARG A 159 -0.40 -3.27 -4.96
CA ARG A 159 -1.11 -1.99 -4.84
C ARG A 159 -0.80 -1.30 -3.52
N PHE A 160 -0.69 0.02 -3.57
CA PHE A 160 -0.32 0.90 -2.46
C PHE A 160 -1.44 1.89 -2.13
N GLY A 161 -1.28 2.62 -1.03
CA GLY A 161 -2.26 3.58 -0.52
C GLY A 161 -3.30 2.98 0.42
N GLY A 162 -3.12 1.73 0.86
CA GLY A 162 -4.00 1.05 1.81
C GLY A 162 -3.29 0.70 3.10
N ARG A 163 -4.03 0.19 4.09
CA ARG A 163 -3.47 -0.13 5.40
C ARG A 163 -2.32 -1.14 5.36
N ALA A 164 -2.45 -2.20 4.56
CA ALA A 164 -1.40 -3.21 4.39
C ALA A 164 -0.14 -2.66 3.73
N ARG A 165 -0.31 -1.69 2.81
CA ARG A 165 0.74 -1.12 1.96
C ARG A 165 0.49 0.37 1.78
N PRO A 166 0.87 1.20 2.76
CA PRO A 166 0.76 2.65 2.61
C PRO A 166 1.70 3.13 1.50
N PHE A 167 1.40 4.30 0.94
CA PHE A 167 2.35 5.01 0.09
C PHE A 167 3.62 5.34 0.88
N ARG A 168 4.77 5.26 0.23
CA ARG A 168 6.01 5.82 0.76
C ARG A 168 5.99 7.34 0.62
N LYS A 169 6.68 8.03 1.52
CA LYS A 169 6.92 9.46 1.35
C LYS A 169 7.73 9.65 0.06
N PRO A 170 7.38 10.61 -0.81
CA PRO A 170 8.21 10.98 -1.94
C PRO A 170 9.63 11.24 -1.44
N ILE A 171 10.62 10.71 -2.16
CA ILE A 171 12.02 10.96 -1.83
C ILE A 171 12.29 12.41 -2.20
N THR A 172 12.34 13.30 -1.20
CA THR A 172 12.85 14.66 -1.39
C THR A 172 14.35 14.54 -1.63
N VAL A 173 14.77 14.46 -2.89
CA VAL A 173 16.17 14.66 -3.22
C VAL A 173 16.51 16.10 -2.87
N HIS A 174 17.11 16.33 -1.70
CA HIS A 174 17.71 17.62 -1.38
C HIS A 174 18.91 17.81 -2.29
N THR A 175 18.66 18.28 -3.51
CA THR A 175 19.65 18.61 -4.53
C THR A 175 20.66 19.65 -4.02
N GLU A 176 20.27 20.44 -3.01
CA GLU A 176 21.08 21.48 -2.39
C GLU A 176 22.38 20.96 -1.76
N GLY A 177 22.34 19.79 -1.10
CA GLY A 177 23.54 19.21 -0.47
C GLY A 177 24.51 18.58 -1.47
N ARG A 178 23.99 18.02 -2.57
CA ARG A 178 24.80 17.40 -3.64
C ARG A 178 25.43 18.46 -4.54
N MET A 179 24.73 19.56 -4.81
CA MET A 179 25.28 20.70 -5.57
C MET A 179 26.30 21.50 -4.77
N LYS A 180 26.17 21.64 -3.45
CA LYS A 180 27.24 22.26 -2.62
C LYS A 180 28.54 21.47 -2.68
N ARG A 181 28.46 20.13 -2.56
CA ARG A 181 29.64 19.26 -2.60
C ARG A 181 30.35 19.28 -3.96
N LEU A 182 29.63 19.50 -5.05
CA LEU A 182 30.20 19.66 -6.40
C LEU A 182 30.75 21.07 -6.67
N LYS A 183 30.36 22.08 -5.89
CA LYS A 183 30.87 23.46 -6.01
C LYS A 183 32.10 23.73 -5.14
N GLU A 184 32.34 22.91 -4.13
CA GLU A 184 33.47 23.05 -3.19
C GLU A 184 34.68 22.18 -3.57
N GLU A 185 34.53 21.21 -4.49
CA GLU A 185 35.68 20.52 -5.08
C GLU A 185 36.28 21.44 -6.16
N PRO A 186 37.56 21.86 -6.05
CA PRO A 186 38.21 22.59 -7.13
C PRO A 186 38.20 21.72 -8.39
N GLU A 187 37.77 22.29 -9.51
CA GLU A 187 37.79 21.61 -10.80
C GLU A 187 39.24 21.26 -11.12
N ASP A 188 39.57 19.97 -11.05
CA ASP A 188 40.91 19.48 -11.36
C ASP A 188 41.14 19.59 -12.87
N THR A 189 41.67 20.74 -13.27
CA THR A 189 42.00 21.15 -14.65
C THR A 189 43.24 20.46 -15.20
N ARG A 190 43.90 19.58 -14.43
CA ARG A 190 45.10 18.86 -14.87
C ARG A 190 44.77 17.90 -16.02
N ASP A 191 45.71 17.77 -16.94
CA ASP A 191 45.60 16.89 -18.11
C ASP A 191 45.29 15.43 -17.65
N PRO A 192 44.29 14.76 -18.25
CA PRO A 192 43.92 13.39 -17.89
C PRO A 192 45.09 12.39 -17.94
N TYR A 193 46.06 12.59 -18.84
CA TYR A 193 47.25 11.76 -18.97
C TYR A 193 48.28 12.03 -17.87
N GLU A 194 48.42 13.28 -17.40
CA GLU A 194 49.28 13.60 -16.25
C GLU A 194 48.71 13.01 -14.96
N ARG A 195 47.38 13.11 -14.76
CA ARG A 195 46.71 12.51 -13.61
C ARG A 195 46.95 10.99 -13.54
N MET A 196 46.83 10.30 -14.68
CA MET A 196 47.05 8.87 -14.75
C MET A 196 48.50 8.47 -14.48
N ARG A 197 49.46 9.31 -14.91
CA ARG A 197 50.89 9.10 -14.67
C ARG A 197 51.23 9.25 -13.19
N GLU A 198 50.77 10.33 -12.55
CA GLU A 198 50.97 10.54 -11.10
C GLU A 198 50.34 9.41 -10.27
N GLU A 199 49.14 8.94 -10.64
CA GLU A 199 48.48 7.86 -9.91
C GLU A 199 49.24 6.53 -10.04
N LYS A 200 49.84 6.26 -11.22
CA LYS A 200 50.72 5.11 -11.42
C LYS A 200 52.02 5.24 -10.64
N GLU A 201 52.63 6.42 -10.59
CA GLU A 201 53.86 6.67 -9.83
C GLU A 201 53.61 6.52 -8.32
N ARG A 202 52.50 7.04 -7.79
CA ARG A 202 52.08 6.83 -6.40
C ARG A 202 51.85 5.36 -6.07
N ARG A 203 51.10 4.64 -6.92
CA ARG A 203 50.85 3.19 -6.74
C ARG A 203 52.12 2.35 -6.89
N GLY A 204 53.13 2.84 -7.61
CA GLY A 204 54.45 2.22 -7.72
C GLY A 204 55.23 2.30 -6.42
N TYR A 205 55.30 3.50 -5.82
CA TYR A 205 56.05 3.73 -4.57
C TYR A 205 55.49 2.96 -3.35
N ASP A 206 54.18 2.74 -3.29
CA ASP A 206 53.57 1.98 -2.19
C ASP A 206 53.91 0.48 -2.22
N ARG A 207 54.25 -0.08 -3.40
CA ARG A 207 54.62 -1.52 -3.50
C ARG A 207 56.04 -1.82 -3.03
N ASP A 208 56.94 -0.85 -3.09
CA ASP A 208 58.34 -1.07 -2.72
C ASP A 208 58.57 -0.92 -1.20
N ARG A 209 57.65 -0.25 -0.49
CA ARG A 209 57.72 -0.08 0.97
C ARG A 209 57.36 -1.36 1.74
N ASP A 210 56.49 -2.19 1.19
CA ASP A 210 56.02 -3.44 1.81
C ASP A 210 56.96 -4.63 1.60
N ARG A 211 58.06 -4.48 0.84
CA ARG A 211 59.06 -5.54 0.61
C ARG A 211 60.31 -5.45 1.50
N SER A 212 60.38 -4.48 2.41
CA SER A 212 61.57 -4.23 3.24
C SER A 212 61.35 -4.38 4.75
N ARG A 213 60.37 -5.20 5.18
CA ARG A 213 60.22 -5.64 6.58
C ARG A 213 60.03 -7.14 6.68
#